data_AF-A0A1V5XST0-F1
#
_entry.id   AF-A0A1V5XST0-F1
#
_cell.length_a   1.000
_cell.length_b   1.000
_cell.length_c   1.000
_cell.angle_alpha   90.00
_cell.angle_beta   90.00
_cell.angle_gamma   90.00
#
_symmetry.space_group_name_H-M   'P 1'
#
loop_
_entity.id
_entity.type
_entity.pdbx_description
1 polymer ?
#
loop_
_entity_poly.entity_id
_entity_poly.type
_entity_poly.pdbx_seq_one_letter_code
_entity_poly.pdbx_strand_id
1 'polypeptide(L)'
;MIDKNQAKSKFRLILSLLIIGFFWPIIGLVLGLAADLAGLGNTGIIVLALTFTWLGLFVWLFIELWKGASGVGVTPWASLWVFFPIIGPFLVGMLILEPLKYAADDKPENKRLPYTWSLIKDTWLTYVDNFKTSLKVSHWFVYLFTALGALTGLTSYFKPDWVPLAAGILMIPVVIGSLWISLMLLKQQIALENKETPILDIKTNNRDLWSYLLIVLLTTLIAAGPLFLSVIMIMIPIFAGSWSDVITMMQMGDIDSFSSLVPSLGTAALSLVGLVLMFPAWLWLIYKSTIWNNLTMPLFVTEKIKGYNALKTCETMARHRWWGLFWKNQMSGLIFGGYALMISLGMNVAGVILGMMLKSFNQGPAIAELLGNALNGVVQMITMPLLIMFTLKLFRTFRRTSE
;
A
#
# COMPACT_ATOMS: atom_id res chain seq x y z
N MET A 1 0.70 22.48 24.80
CA MET A 1 1.79 21.60 24.31
C MET A 1 2.11 20.59 25.40
N ILE A 2 2.29 19.32 25.07
CA ILE A 2 2.62 18.25 26.04
C ILE A 2 4.09 18.43 26.48
N ASP A 3 4.37 18.35 27.78
CA ASP A 3 5.73 18.39 28.33
C ASP A 3 6.58 17.18 27.88
N LYS A 4 7.89 17.33 27.73
CA LYS A 4 8.82 16.31 27.21
C LYS A 4 8.75 15.00 28.00
N ASN A 5 8.70 15.07 29.32
CA ASN A 5 8.62 13.90 30.19
C ASN A 5 7.26 13.21 30.06
N GLN A 6 6.20 14.01 29.96
CA GLN A 6 4.84 13.53 29.72
C GLN A 6 4.71 12.87 28.33
N ALA A 7 5.34 13.42 27.30
CA ALA A 7 5.36 12.87 25.94
C ALA A 7 6.11 11.53 25.89
N LYS A 8 7.25 11.44 26.56
CA LYS A 8 8.06 10.19 26.63
C LYS A 8 7.32 9.08 27.37
N SER A 9 6.65 9.41 28.48
CA SER A 9 5.84 8.44 29.24
C SER A 9 4.66 7.92 28.39
N LYS A 10 3.89 8.84 27.78
CA LYS A 10 2.78 8.49 26.89
C LYS A 10 3.22 7.68 25.66
N PHE A 11 4.36 8.05 25.05
CA PHE A 11 4.94 7.31 23.93
C PHE A 11 5.21 5.84 24.30
N ARG A 12 5.87 5.62 25.45
CA ARG A 12 6.17 4.25 25.92
C ARG A 12 4.90 3.46 26.22
N LEU A 13 3.94 4.08 26.90
CA LEU A 13 2.66 3.42 27.24
C LEU A 13 1.91 2.98 25.98
N ILE A 14 1.69 3.91 25.03
CA ILE A 14 0.95 3.61 23.79
C ILE A 14 1.71 2.58 22.94
N LEU A 15 3.03 2.69 22.83
CA LEU A 15 3.83 1.72 22.07
C LEU A 15 3.76 0.33 22.69
N SER A 16 3.87 0.21 24.02
CA SER A 16 3.74 -1.08 24.71
C SER A 16 2.35 -1.68 24.52
N LEU A 17 1.28 -0.89 24.66
CA LEU A 17 -0.10 -1.37 24.44
C LEU A 17 -0.32 -1.83 23.00
N LEU A 18 0.27 -1.13 22.01
CA LEU A 18 0.21 -1.54 20.61
C LEU A 18 0.94 -2.84 20.34
N ILE A 19 2.17 -3.01 20.85
CA ILE A 19 2.94 -4.23 20.69
C ILE A 19 2.21 -5.40 21.35
N ILE A 20 1.79 -5.23 22.60
CA ILE A 20 1.08 -6.27 23.35
C ILE A 20 -0.22 -6.62 22.60
N GLY A 21 -1.05 -5.63 22.25
CA GLY A 21 -2.32 -5.86 21.57
C GLY A 21 -2.19 -6.49 20.18
N PHE A 22 -1.12 -6.18 19.44
CA PHE A 22 -0.85 -6.74 18.11
C PHE A 22 -0.33 -8.18 18.17
N PHE A 23 0.55 -8.51 19.12
CA PHE A 23 1.10 -9.85 19.27
C PHE A 23 0.26 -10.76 20.16
N TRP A 24 -0.75 -10.22 20.86
CA TRP A 24 -1.64 -10.99 21.73
C TRP A 24 -2.34 -12.18 21.04
N PRO A 25 -2.82 -12.08 19.77
CA PRO A 25 -3.40 -13.24 19.09
C PRO A 25 -2.40 -14.38 18.92
N ILE A 26 -1.11 -14.07 18.67
CA ILE A 26 -0.04 -15.06 18.55
C ILE A 26 0.26 -15.68 19.91
N ILE A 27 0.38 -14.86 20.96
CA ILE A 27 0.57 -15.32 22.35
C ILE A 27 -0.58 -16.23 22.77
N GLY A 28 -1.82 -15.85 22.46
CA GLY A 28 -3.01 -16.63 22.77
C GLY A 28 -3.05 -17.96 22.03
N LEU A 29 -2.58 -18.00 20.77
CA LEU A 29 -2.47 -19.22 19.97
C LEU A 29 -1.41 -20.17 20.56
N VAL A 30 -0.24 -19.65 20.95
CA VAL A 30 0.84 -20.43 21.58
C VAL A 30 0.41 -20.99 22.93
N LEU A 31 -0.24 -20.18 23.78
CA LEU A 31 -0.74 -20.61 25.07
C LEU A 31 -1.90 -21.62 24.95
N GLY A 32 -2.77 -21.44 23.96
CA GLY A 32 -3.84 -22.39 23.63
C GLY A 32 -3.29 -23.76 23.23
N LEU A 33 -2.29 -23.77 22.34
CA LEU A 33 -1.59 -24.99 21.92
C LEU A 33 -0.83 -25.66 23.08
N ALA A 34 -0.16 -24.88 23.93
CA ALA A 34 0.54 -25.41 25.10
C ALA A 34 -0.42 -26.02 26.13
N ALA A 35 -1.60 -25.43 26.32
CA ALA A 35 -2.62 -25.95 27.22
C ALA A 35 -3.24 -27.26 26.69
N ASP A 36 -3.44 -27.35 25.37
CA ASP A 36 -3.92 -28.56 24.71
C ASP A 36 -2.91 -29.72 24.82
N LEU A 37 -1.62 -29.43 24.56
CA LEU A 37 -0.52 -30.38 24.75
C LEU A 37 -0.33 -30.83 26.21
N ALA A 38 -0.71 -29.99 27.18
CA ALA A 38 -0.67 -30.32 28.60
C ALA A 38 -1.91 -31.11 29.08
N GLY A 39 -2.85 -31.46 28.19
CA GLY A 39 -4.05 -32.21 28.53
C GLY A 39 -5.06 -31.44 29.39
N LEU A 40 -4.99 -30.11 29.39
CA LEU A 40 -5.96 -29.28 30.12
C LEU A 40 -7.29 -29.29 29.36
N GLY A 41 -8.26 -30.08 29.82
CA GLY A 41 -9.58 -30.28 29.19
C GLY A 41 -10.50 -29.05 29.11
N ASN A 42 -9.98 -27.84 29.28
CA ASN A 42 -10.72 -26.57 29.27
C ASN A 42 -10.04 -25.50 28.39
N THR A 43 -9.43 -25.92 27.28
CA THR A 43 -8.86 -25.03 26.25
C THR A 43 -9.85 -23.93 25.80
N GLY A 44 -11.15 -24.23 25.74
CA GLY A 44 -12.19 -23.24 25.44
C GLY A 44 -12.28 -22.08 26.44
N ILE A 45 -12.16 -22.36 27.75
CA ILE A 45 -12.20 -21.32 28.79
C ILE A 45 -10.93 -20.47 28.75
N ILE A 46 -9.78 -21.10 28.49
CA ILE A 46 -8.49 -20.41 28.36
C ILE A 46 -8.51 -19.46 27.15
N VAL A 47 -8.97 -19.94 25.99
CA VAL A 47 -9.13 -19.10 24.79
C VAL A 47 -10.10 -17.95 25.05
N LEU A 48 -11.23 -18.20 25.70
CA LEU A 48 -12.22 -17.18 26.03
C LEU A 48 -11.63 -16.10 26.97
N ALA A 49 -10.90 -16.50 28.02
CA ALA A 49 -10.24 -15.59 28.95
C ALA A 49 -9.15 -14.75 28.24
N LEU A 50 -8.39 -15.35 27.33
CA LEU A 50 -7.40 -14.65 26.51
C LEU A 50 -8.07 -13.65 25.56
N THR A 51 -9.22 -13.99 24.96
CA THR A 51 -10.00 -13.07 24.13
C THR A 51 -10.57 -11.91 24.94
N PHE A 52 -11.10 -12.13 26.14
CA PHE A 52 -11.58 -11.04 27.00
C PHE A 52 -10.44 -10.15 27.50
N THR A 53 -9.28 -10.72 27.81
CA THR A 53 -8.09 -9.94 28.19
C THR A 53 -7.62 -9.08 27.02
N TRP A 54 -7.62 -9.62 25.80
CA TRP A 54 -7.35 -8.86 24.59
C TRP A 54 -8.33 -7.69 24.42
N LEU A 55 -9.62 -7.95 24.61
CA LEU A 55 -10.67 -6.95 24.44
C LEU A 55 -10.55 -5.84 25.49
N GLY A 56 -10.20 -6.18 26.73
CA GLY A 56 -9.86 -5.21 27.78
C GLY A 56 -8.64 -4.35 27.43
N LEU A 57 -7.56 -4.95 26.94
CA LEU A 57 -6.38 -4.24 26.46
C LEU A 57 -6.71 -3.32 25.27
N PHE A 58 -7.58 -3.78 24.37
CA PHE A 58 -8.04 -3.03 23.22
C PHE A 58 -8.86 -1.79 23.62
N VAL A 59 -9.81 -1.95 24.55
CA VAL A 59 -10.60 -0.83 25.10
C VAL A 59 -9.69 0.16 25.83
N TRP A 60 -8.71 -0.33 26.59
CA TRP A 60 -7.74 0.54 27.26
C TRP A 60 -6.90 1.34 26.27
N LEU A 61 -6.36 0.67 25.24
CA LEU A 61 -5.66 1.33 24.14
C LEU A 61 -6.52 2.40 23.50
N PHE A 62 -7.79 2.11 23.19
CA PHE A 62 -8.71 3.08 22.60
C PHE A 62 -8.88 4.34 23.46
N ILE A 63 -9.08 4.17 24.77
CA ILE A 63 -9.23 5.29 25.71
C ILE A 63 -7.95 6.13 25.75
N GLU A 64 -6.77 5.51 25.78
CA GLU A 64 -5.49 6.22 25.79
C GLU A 64 -5.21 6.96 24.47
N LEU A 65 -5.58 6.36 23.34
CA LEU A 65 -5.51 7.02 22.03
C LEU A 65 -6.45 8.23 21.97
N TRP A 66 -7.68 8.10 22.47
CA TRP A 66 -8.64 9.20 22.49
C TRP A 66 -8.17 10.37 23.38
N LYS A 67 -7.68 10.07 24.59
CA LYS A 67 -7.10 11.08 25.50
C LYS A 67 -5.83 11.70 24.95
N GLY A 68 -5.05 10.94 24.18
CA GLY A 68 -3.81 11.40 23.54
C GLY A 68 -4.05 12.31 22.33
N ALA A 69 -5.09 12.04 21.55
CA ALA A 69 -5.36 12.67 20.25
C ALA A 69 -5.44 14.20 20.32
N SER A 70 -6.20 14.75 21.28
CA SER A 70 -6.35 16.20 21.45
C SER A 70 -5.04 16.90 21.81
N GLY A 71 -4.17 16.24 22.58
CA GLY A 71 -2.87 16.76 22.99
C GLY A 71 -1.82 16.80 21.88
N VAL A 72 -2.04 16.07 20.78
CA VAL A 72 -1.14 16.02 19.61
C VAL A 72 -1.77 16.57 18.32
N GLY A 73 -2.91 17.25 18.42
CA GLY A 73 -3.58 17.89 17.27
C GLY A 73 -4.22 16.91 16.28
N VAL A 74 -4.48 15.67 16.71
CA VAL A 74 -5.24 14.68 15.94
C VAL A 74 -6.72 14.85 16.30
N THR A 75 -7.57 15.06 15.30
CA THR A 75 -9.02 15.19 15.54
C THR A 75 -9.58 13.88 16.08
N PRO A 76 -10.53 13.90 17.05
CA PRO A 76 -11.13 12.68 17.59
C PRO A 76 -11.72 11.76 16.52
N TRP A 77 -12.16 12.30 15.39
CA TRP A 77 -12.66 11.55 14.24
C TRP A 77 -11.63 10.60 13.60
N ALA A 78 -10.32 10.86 13.74
CA ALA A 78 -9.28 9.92 13.31
C ALA A 78 -9.32 8.62 14.12
N SER A 79 -9.89 8.64 15.33
CA SER A 79 -10.12 7.43 16.12
C SER A 79 -11.35 6.62 15.70
N LEU A 80 -12.20 7.12 14.78
CA LEU A 80 -13.23 6.28 14.16
C LEU A 80 -12.60 5.11 13.37
N TRP A 81 -11.36 5.26 12.91
CA TRP A 81 -10.63 4.15 12.29
C TRP A 81 -10.38 2.99 13.26
N VAL A 82 -10.48 3.18 14.58
CA VAL A 82 -10.39 2.11 15.59
C VAL A 82 -11.51 1.07 15.43
N PHE A 83 -12.60 1.41 14.74
CA PHE A 83 -13.63 0.45 14.37
C PHE A 83 -13.20 -0.58 13.30
N PHE A 84 -12.05 -0.38 12.63
CA PHE A 84 -11.42 -1.43 11.83
C PHE A 84 -10.63 -2.36 12.76
N PRO A 85 -11.06 -3.62 12.96
CA PRO A 85 -10.42 -4.53 13.91
C PRO A 85 -8.94 -4.70 13.58
N ILE A 86 -8.09 -4.72 14.62
CA ILE A 86 -6.64 -4.97 14.57
C ILE A 86 -5.82 -3.86 13.90
N ILE A 87 -6.18 -3.45 12.67
CA ILE A 87 -5.41 -2.52 11.85
C ILE A 87 -5.67 -1.06 12.28
N GLY A 88 -6.93 -0.72 12.56
CA GLY A 88 -7.37 0.62 12.93
C GLY A 88 -6.66 1.24 14.14
N PRO A 89 -6.71 0.61 15.33
CA PRO A 89 -6.04 1.12 16.52
C PRO A 89 -4.53 1.20 16.36
N PHE A 90 -3.93 0.28 15.59
CA PHE A 90 -2.50 0.31 15.31
C PHE A 90 -2.11 1.54 14.50
N LEU A 91 -2.88 1.86 13.46
CA LEU A 91 -2.67 3.04 12.62
C LEU A 91 -2.91 4.36 13.36
N VAL A 92 -4.00 4.45 14.12
CA VAL A 92 -4.30 5.61 14.97
C VAL A 92 -3.26 5.76 16.08
N GLY A 93 -2.77 4.65 16.62
CA GLY A 93 -1.62 4.61 17.52
C GLY A 93 -0.37 5.21 16.91
N MET A 94 -0.06 4.86 15.66
CA MET A 94 1.11 5.39 14.96
C MET A 94 0.99 6.88 14.62
N LEU A 95 -0.23 7.37 14.33
CA LEU A 95 -0.52 8.80 14.18
C LEU A 95 -0.23 9.61 15.46
N ILE A 96 -0.36 8.99 16.62
CA ILE A 96 -0.14 9.63 17.93
C ILE A 96 1.30 9.42 18.41
N LEU A 97 1.91 8.26 18.11
CA LEU A 97 3.30 7.97 18.47
C LEU A 97 4.30 8.86 17.73
N GLU A 98 4.03 9.22 16.48
CA GLU A 98 4.87 10.14 15.72
C GLU A 98 5.04 11.52 16.42
N PRO A 99 3.97 12.28 16.69
CA PRO A 99 4.08 13.57 17.37
C PRO A 99 4.67 13.44 18.77
N LEU A 100 4.32 12.38 19.52
CA LEU A 100 4.89 12.12 20.84
C LEU A 100 6.40 11.85 20.78
N LYS A 101 6.87 11.11 19.76
CA LYS A 101 8.29 10.89 19.54
C LYS A 101 9.02 12.19 19.23
N TYR A 102 8.45 13.06 18.39
CA TYR A 102 9.07 14.34 18.09
C TYR A 102 9.09 15.31 19.28
N ALA A 103 8.04 15.29 20.12
CA ALA A 103 8.03 16.02 21.38
C ALA A 103 9.04 15.47 22.40
N ALA A 104 9.27 14.14 22.40
CA ALA A 104 10.27 13.51 23.27
C ALA A 104 11.72 13.74 22.79
N ASP A 105 11.95 13.75 21.48
CA ASP A 105 13.27 13.95 20.85
C ASP A 105 13.74 15.41 20.90
N ASP A 106 12.85 16.37 21.17
CA ASP A 106 13.17 17.80 21.36
C ASP A 106 13.96 18.44 20.20
N LYS A 107 13.61 18.05 18.97
CA LYS A 107 14.28 18.56 17.77
C LYS A 107 13.97 20.05 17.56
N PRO A 108 14.89 20.85 17.02
CA PRO A 108 14.60 22.24 16.65
C PRO A 108 13.51 22.28 15.56
N GLU A 109 12.69 23.33 15.57
CA GLU A 109 11.45 23.44 14.77
C GLU A 109 11.68 23.28 13.27
N ASN A 110 12.82 23.79 12.76
CA ASN A 110 13.25 23.64 11.37
C ASN A 110 13.60 22.20 10.94
N LYS A 111 13.80 21.27 11.90
CA LYS A 111 14.08 19.84 11.64
C LYS A 111 12.89 18.94 11.95
N ARG A 112 11.77 19.50 12.41
CA ARG A 112 10.55 18.73 12.72
C ARG A 112 9.79 18.43 11.43
N LEU A 113 9.35 17.16 11.30
CA LEU A 113 8.38 16.81 10.27
C LEU A 113 6.99 17.30 10.72
N PRO A 114 6.17 17.83 9.80
CA PRO A 114 4.80 18.21 10.09
C PRO A 114 3.99 16.98 10.47
N TYR A 115 2.99 17.20 11.30
CA TYR A 115 2.08 16.16 11.73
C TYR A 115 1.34 15.58 10.52
N THR A 116 1.27 14.25 10.47
CA THR A 116 0.63 13.50 9.37
C THR A 116 -0.78 14.01 9.06
N TRP A 117 -1.61 14.25 10.09
CA TRP A 117 -2.97 14.76 9.89
C TRP A 117 -3.02 16.18 9.33
N SER A 118 -2.11 17.06 9.77
CA SER A 118 -2.01 18.42 9.23
C SER A 118 -1.66 18.39 7.74
N LEU A 119 -0.74 17.51 7.35
CA LEU A 119 -0.34 17.33 5.95
C LEU A 119 -1.51 16.82 5.11
N ILE A 120 -2.23 15.79 5.59
CA ILE A 120 -3.41 15.24 4.90
C ILE A 120 -4.51 16.28 4.76
N LYS A 121 -4.84 17.02 5.82
CA LYS A 121 -5.86 18.06 5.80
C LYS A 121 -5.50 19.16 4.81
N ASP A 122 -4.25 19.61 4.82
CA ASP A 122 -3.77 20.64 3.90
C ASP A 122 -3.79 20.15 2.43
N THR A 123 -3.40 18.90 2.17
CA THR A 123 -3.59 18.29 0.84
C THR A 123 -5.05 18.27 0.43
N TRP A 124 -5.95 17.85 1.32
CA TRP A 124 -7.38 17.77 1.02
C TRP A 124 -7.99 19.12 0.66
N LEU A 125 -7.70 20.16 1.45
CA LEU A 125 -8.19 21.51 1.19
C LEU A 125 -7.67 22.04 -0.15
N THR A 126 -6.36 21.90 -0.41
CA THR A 126 -5.77 22.34 -1.68
C THR A 126 -6.35 21.58 -2.87
N TYR A 127 -6.67 20.29 -2.71
CA TYR A 127 -7.31 19.48 -3.73
C TYR A 127 -8.74 19.96 -4.03
N VAL A 128 -9.54 20.22 -3.01
CA VAL A 128 -10.92 20.72 -3.16
C VAL A 128 -10.92 22.09 -3.86
N ASP A 129 -10.05 23.00 -3.43
CA ASP A 129 -9.93 24.34 -4.01
C ASP A 129 -9.53 24.30 -5.49
N ASN A 130 -8.72 23.30 -5.88
CA ASN A 130 -8.19 23.14 -7.24
C ASN A 130 -8.82 21.97 -8.01
N PHE A 131 -10.00 21.50 -7.60
CA PHE A 131 -10.60 20.27 -8.12
C PHE A 131 -10.81 20.34 -9.64
N LYS A 132 -11.44 21.41 -10.14
CA LYS A 132 -11.69 21.62 -11.57
C LYS A 132 -10.41 21.62 -12.39
N THR A 133 -9.36 22.25 -11.86
CA THR A 133 -8.06 22.33 -12.53
C THR A 133 -7.41 20.95 -12.61
N SER A 134 -7.44 20.18 -11.52
CA SER A 134 -6.89 18.82 -11.45
C SER A 134 -7.57 17.86 -12.44
N LEU A 135 -8.89 18.00 -12.65
CA LEU A 135 -9.65 17.20 -13.61
C LEU A 135 -9.24 17.42 -15.08
N LYS A 136 -8.68 18.58 -15.42
CA LYS A 136 -8.26 18.89 -16.80
C LYS A 136 -7.15 17.99 -17.32
N VAL A 137 -6.35 17.39 -16.44
CA VAL A 137 -5.31 16.43 -16.84
C VAL A 137 -5.73 15.02 -16.47
N SER A 138 -6.38 14.83 -15.31
CA SER A 138 -6.72 13.49 -14.85
C SER A 138 -7.84 12.81 -15.65
N HIS A 139 -8.64 13.54 -16.44
CA HIS A 139 -9.65 12.93 -17.31
C HIS A 139 -9.06 11.95 -18.34
N TRP A 140 -7.76 12.08 -18.68
CA TRP A 140 -7.07 11.13 -19.53
C TRP A 140 -7.05 9.72 -18.96
N PHE A 141 -7.19 9.55 -17.64
CA PHE A 141 -7.37 8.22 -17.03
C PHE A 141 -8.67 7.57 -17.50
N VAL A 142 -9.75 8.31 -17.69
CA VAL A 142 -11.00 7.76 -18.21
C VAL A 142 -10.80 7.21 -19.62
N TYR A 143 -10.16 7.99 -20.51
CA TYR A 143 -9.87 7.53 -21.87
C TYR A 143 -8.94 6.33 -21.90
N LEU A 144 -7.88 6.34 -21.10
CA LEU A 144 -6.90 5.26 -21.04
C LEU A 144 -7.55 3.94 -20.60
N PHE A 145 -8.33 3.97 -19.53
CA PHE A 145 -8.97 2.76 -19.01
C PHE A 145 -10.19 2.34 -19.85
N THR A 146 -10.90 3.27 -20.48
CA THR A 146 -11.97 2.91 -21.43
C THR A 146 -11.39 2.21 -22.66
N ALA A 147 -10.26 2.70 -23.19
CA ALA A 147 -9.56 2.05 -24.28
C ALA A 147 -9.07 0.65 -23.89
N LEU A 148 -8.55 0.49 -22.66
CA LEU A 148 -8.19 -0.82 -22.12
C LEU A 148 -9.39 -1.76 -22.09
N GLY A 149 -10.53 -1.33 -21.53
CA GLY A 149 -11.73 -2.15 -21.45
C GLY A 149 -12.34 -2.51 -22.81
N ALA A 150 -12.25 -1.62 -23.79
CA ALA A 150 -12.63 -1.94 -25.16
C ALA A 150 -11.74 -3.02 -25.76
N LEU A 151 -10.42 -2.93 -25.56
CA LEU A 151 -9.46 -3.89 -26.10
C LEU A 151 -9.58 -5.26 -25.40
N THR A 152 -9.71 -5.29 -24.08
CA THR A 152 -9.86 -6.56 -23.36
C THR A 152 -11.22 -7.21 -23.65
N GLY A 153 -12.30 -6.41 -23.71
CA GLY A 153 -13.63 -6.86 -24.12
C GLY A 153 -13.69 -7.42 -25.55
N LEU A 154 -12.91 -6.86 -26.49
CA LEU A 154 -12.76 -7.41 -27.84
C LEU A 154 -11.99 -8.75 -27.80
N THR A 155 -10.93 -8.86 -27.02
CA THR A 155 -10.17 -10.12 -26.92
C THR A 155 -10.95 -11.25 -26.26
N SER A 156 -11.76 -10.95 -25.24
CA SER A 156 -12.64 -11.92 -24.59
C SER A 156 -13.76 -12.40 -25.52
N TYR A 157 -14.20 -11.56 -26.46
CA TYR A 157 -15.19 -11.93 -27.47
C TYR A 157 -14.63 -12.84 -28.60
N PHE A 158 -13.43 -12.54 -29.12
CA PHE A 158 -12.90 -13.24 -30.29
C PHE A 158 -12.02 -14.47 -29.96
N LYS A 159 -11.24 -14.43 -28.87
CA LYS A 159 -10.34 -15.54 -28.45
C LYS A 159 -10.13 -15.53 -26.92
N PRO A 160 -11.02 -16.17 -26.14
CA PRO A 160 -10.96 -16.19 -24.67
C PRO A 160 -9.62 -16.68 -24.11
N ASP A 161 -8.99 -17.68 -24.75
CA ASP A 161 -7.71 -18.26 -24.29
C ASP A 161 -6.54 -17.28 -24.38
N TRP A 162 -6.68 -16.23 -25.18
CA TRP A 162 -5.66 -15.19 -25.38
C TRP A 162 -5.81 -14.02 -24.41
N VAL A 163 -6.88 -13.98 -23.61
CA VAL A 163 -7.15 -12.88 -22.67
C VAL A 163 -5.99 -12.64 -21.70
N PRO A 164 -5.34 -13.65 -21.08
CA PRO A 164 -4.22 -13.40 -20.17
C PRO A 164 -3.00 -12.79 -20.87
N LEU A 165 -2.69 -13.27 -22.09
CA LEU A 165 -1.57 -12.78 -22.88
C LEU A 165 -1.83 -11.36 -23.39
N ALA A 166 -3.04 -11.11 -23.90
CA ALA A 166 -3.48 -9.80 -24.35
C ALA A 166 -3.49 -8.79 -23.20
N ALA A 167 -4.03 -9.18 -22.03
CA ALA A 167 -3.99 -8.35 -20.83
C ALA A 167 -2.54 -8.00 -20.44
N GLY A 168 -1.63 -8.98 -20.47
CA GLY A 168 -0.20 -8.75 -20.18
C GLY A 168 0.46 -7.73 -21.13
N ILE A 169 0.20 -7.83 -22.44
CA ILE A 169 0.75 -6.90 -23.44
C ILE A 169 0.10 -5.51 -23.33
N LEU A 170 -1.22 -5.46 -23.13
CA LEU A 170 -1.99 -4.21 -23.02
C LEU A 170 -1.68 -3.40 -21.76
N MET A 171 -1.15 -4.04 -20.71
CA MET A 171 -0.69 -3.34 -19.51
C MET A 171 0.51 -2.41 -19.77
N ILE A 172 1.34 -2.68 -20.79
CA ILE A 172 2.50 -1.84 -21.11
C ILE A 172 2.07 -0.42 -21.51
N PRO A 173 1.19 -0.21 -22.52
CA PRO A 173 0.62 1.11 -22.83
C PRO A 173 -0.07 1.77 -21.64
N VAL A 174 -0.81 1.02 -20.81
CA VAL A 174 -1.51 1.56 -19.65
C VAL A 174 -0.53 2.11 -18.61
N VAL A 175 0.56 1.40 -18.34
CA VAL A 175 1.61 1.88 -17.43
C VAL A 175 2.27 3.14 -18.00
N ILE A 176 2.63 3.15 -19.29
CA ILE A 176 3.25 4.31 -19.93
C ILE A 176 2.32 5.52 -19.89
N GLY A 177 1.05 5.33 -20.27
CA GLY A 177 0.01 6.37 -20.24
C GLY A 177 -0.22 6.90 -18.83
N SER A 178 -0.33 6.01 -17.84
CA SER A 178 -0.52 6.40 -16.44
C SER A 178 0.66 7.20 -15.90
N LEU A 179 1.89 6.82 -16.25
CA LEU A 179 3.10 7.57 -15.89
C LEU A 179 3.11 8.96 -16.53
N TRP A 180 2.71 9.06 -17.80
CA TRP A 180 2.60 10.34 -18.50
C TRP A 180 1.57 11.26 -17.84
N ILE A 181 0.35 10.77 -17.58
CA ILE A 181 -0.70 11.54 -16.90
C ILE A 181 -0.22 11.99 -15.51
N SER A 182 0.44 11.08 -14.78
CA SER A 182 0.97 11.39 -13.44
C SER A 182 2.04 12.49 -13.49
N LEU A 183 2.95 12.46 -14.46
CA LEU A 183 3.96 13.51 -14.64
C LEU A 183 3.33 14.86 -14.96
N MET A 184 2.30 14.88 -15.78
CA MET A 184 1.55 16.11 -16.08
C MET A 184 0.86 16.66 -14.85
N LEU A 185 0.17 15.80 -14.09
CA LEU A 185 -0.47 16.17 -12.83
C LEU A 185 0.55 16.73 -11.84
N LEU A 186 1.71 16.10 -11.69
CA LEU A 186 2.74 16.58 -10.77
C LEU A 186 3.25 17.97 -11.16
N LYS A 187 3.53 18.21 -12.43
CA LYS A 187 3.95 19.54 -12.93
C LYS A 187 2.86 20.59 -12.71
N GLN A 188 1.61 20.22 -12.95
CA GLN A 188 0.46 21.07 -12.68
C GLN A 188 0.37 21.43 -11.20
N GLN A 189 0.55 20.46 -10.29
CA GLN A 189 0.53 20.73 -8.85
C GLN A 189 1.70 21.59 -8.39
N ILE A 190 2.89 21.42 -8.97
CA ILE A 190 4.05 22.29 -8.70
C ILE A 190 3.72 23.75 -9.09
N ALA A 191 3.14 23.97 -10.28
CA ALA A 191 2.76 25.31 -10.72
C ALA A 191 1.68 25.91 -9.80
N LEU A 192 0.66 25.15 -9.43
CA LEU A 192 -0.39 25.59 -8.51
C LEU A 192 0.16 25.98 -7.13
N GLU A 193 1.04 25.16 -6.56
CA GLU A 193 1.66 25.49 -5.26
C GLU A 193 2.60 26.69 -5.33
N ASN A 194 3.22 26.93 -6.49
CA ASN A 194 4.07 28.10 -6.73
C ASN A 194 3.26 29.37 -7.09
N LYS A 195 1.92 29.27 -7.15
CA LYS A 195 1.01 30.34 -7.64
C LYS A 195 1.29 30.76 -9.09
N GLU A 196 1.83 29.85 -9.89
CA GLU A 196 2.08 30.01 -11.32
C GLU A 196 0.89 29.49 -12.14
N THR A 197 0.75 29.95 -13.38
CA THR A 197 -0.27 29.43 -14.29
C THR A 197 -0.01 27.95 -14.57
N PRO A 198 -1.01 27.06 -14.36
CA PRO A 198 -0.82 25.64 -14.55
C PRO A 198 -0.48 25.32 -16.00
N ILE A 199 0.63 24.61 -16.20
CA ILE A 199 1.10 24.17 -17.52
C ILE A 199 0.20 23.00 -17.96
N LEU A 200 -0.80 23.31 -18.80
CA LEU A 200 -1.75 22.32 -19.33
C LEU A 200 -1.24 21.63 -20.60
N ASP A 201 -0.26 22.21 -21.27
CA ASP A 201 0.31 21.70 -22.50
C ASP A 201 1.79 21.39 -22.28
N ILE A 202 2.10 20.11 -22.08
CA ILE A 202 3.49 19.70 -21.90
C ILE A 202 3.92 19.03 -23.20
N LYS A 203 4.74 19.73 -23.99
CA LYS A 203 5.73 19.08 -24.84
C LYS A 203 6.69 18.34 -23.92
N THR A 204 6.29 17.17 -23.42
CA THR A 204 7.19 16.30 -22.66
C THR A 204 8.28 15.91 -23.63
N ASN A 205 9.49 16.41 -23.43
CA ASN A 205 10.63 15.94 -24.19
C ASN A 205 10.70 14.42 -23.97
N ASN A 206 10.55 13.62 -25.03
CA ASN A 206 10.47 12.15 -24.94
C ASN A 206 11.59 11.57 -24.06
N ARG A 207 12.76 12.22 -24.07
CA ARG A 207 13.92 11.87 -23.24
C ARG A 207 13.64 11.90 -21.73
N ASP A 208 12.83 12.83 -21.24
CA ASP A 208 12.50 12.93 -19.81
C ASP A 208 11.50 11.87 -19.37
N LEU A 209 10.54 11.52 -20.23
CA LEU A 209 9.60 10.42 -19.99
C LEU A 209 10.33 9.08 -19.90
N TRP A 210 11.24 8.80 -20.85
CA TRP A 210 12.06 7.58 -20.82
C TRP A 210 13.01 7.53 -19.61
N SER A 211 13.59 8.68 -19.24
CA SER A 211 14.43 8.77 -18.04
C SER A 211 13.63 8.42 -16.77
N TYR A 212 12.40 8.93 -16.67
CA TYR A 212 11.52 8.63 -15.55
C TYR A 212 11.05 7.17 -15.56
N LEU A 213 10.66 6.65 -16.71
CA LEU A 213 10.27 5.25 -16.87
C LEU A 213 11.38 4.29 -16.44
N LEU A 214 12.63 4.59 -16.81
CA LEU A 214 13.79 3.82 -16.39
C LEU A 214 13.99 3.86 -14.87
N ILE A 215 13.75 5.01 -14.23
CA ILE A 215 13.81 5.13 -12.77
C ILE A 215 12.71 4.32 -12.10
N VAL A 216 11.47 4.37 -12.60
CA VAL A 216 10.36 3.57 -12.07
C VAL A 216 10.64 2.09 -12.26
N LEU A 217 11.14 1.67 -13.43
CA LEU A 217 11.53 0.29 -13.70
C LEU A 217 12.61 -0.19 -12.72
N LEU A 218 13.69 0.59 -12.54
CA LEU A 218 14.74 0.26 -11.57
C LEU A 218 14.21 0.19 -10.14
N THR A 219 13.34 1.12 -9.77
CA THR A 219 12.68 1.15 -8.45
C THR A 219 11.88 -0.13 -8.23
N THR A 220 11.07 -0.54 -9.21
CA THR A 220 10.28 -1.77 -9.15
C THR A 220 11.16 -3.01 -9.12
N LEU A 221 12.20 -3.09 -9.96
CA LEU A 221 13.11 -4.23 -10.00
C LEU A 221 13.90 -4.39 -8.70
N ILE A 222 14.40 -3.30 -8.10
CA ILE A 222 15.19 -3.39 -6.88
C ILE A 222 14.30 -3.59 -5.64
N ALA A 223 13.07 -3.05 -5.64
CA ALA A 223 12.11 -3.27 -4.56
C ALA A 223 11.48 -4.68 -4.62
N ALA A 224 11.04 -5.12 -5.79
CA ALA A 224 10.30 -6.38 -5.98
C ALA A 224 11.18 -7.58 -6.37
N GLY A 225 12.41 -7.35 -6.84
CA GLY A 225 13.36 -8.41 -7.20
C GLY A 225 13.59 -9.44 -6.09
N PRO A 226 13.80 -9.03 -4.82
CA PRO A 226 13.91 -9.97 -3.71
C PRO A 226 12.64 -10.81 -3.47
N LEU A 227 11.45 -10.24 -3.67
CA LEU A 227 10.19 -11.00 -3.59
C LEU A 227 10.10 -12.01 -4.73
N PHE A 228 10.39 -11.61 -5.96
CA PHE A 228 10.40 -12.51 -7.11
C PHE A 228 11.38 -13.67 -6.93
N LEU A 229 12.58 -13.38 -6.40
CA LEU A 229 13.59 -14.39 -6.09
C LEU A 229 13.14 -15.33 -4.96
N SER A 230 12.44 -14.81 -3.94
CA SER A 230 11.85 -15.64 -2.88
C SER A 230 10.72 -16.55 -3.40
N VAL A 231 9.90 -16.07 -4.33
CA VAL A 231 8.85 -16.86 -4.99
C VAL A 231 9.48 -17.96 -5.86
N ILE A 232 10.51 -17.64 -6.64
CA ILE A 232 11.25 -18.65 -7.43
C ILE A 232 11.85 -19.72 -6.51
N MET A 233 12.46 -19.33 -5.39
CA MET A 233 13.05 -20.27 -4.43
C MET A 233 12.01 -21.16 -3.75
N ILE A 234 10.75 -20.70 -3.61
CA ILE A 234 9.61 -21.52 -3.14
C ILE A 234 9.07 -22.43 -4.24
N MET A 235 9.05 -21.94 -5.49
CA MET A 235 8.57 -22.69 -6.64
C MET A 235 9.52 -23.83 -7.04
N ILE A 236 10.85 -23.65 -6.93
CA ILE A 236 11.84 -24.67 -7.31
C ILE A 236 11.60 -26.03 -6.59
N PRO A 237 11.40 -26.09 -5.26
CA PRO A 237 11.05 -27.34 -4.57
C PRO A 237 9.67 -27.90 -4.95
N ILE A 238 8.68 -27.03 -5.16
CA ILE A 238 7.30 -27.45 -5.53
C ILE A 238 7.31 -28.12 -6.91
N PHE A 239 8.03 -27.53 -7.87
CA PHE A 239 8.21 -28.14 -9.18
C PHE A 239 9.14 -29.37 -9.11
N ALA A 240 10.23 -29.35 -8.34
CA ALA A 240 11.11 -30.51 -8.20
C ALA A 240 10.40 -31.73 -7.57
N GLY A 241 9.53 -31.52 -6.58
CA GLY A 241 8.69 -32.59 -5.99
C GLY A 241 7.65 -33.13 -6.98
N SER A 242 7.01 -32.25 -7.78
CA SER A 242 6.07 -32.70 -8.81
C SER A 242 6.72 -33.54 -9.92
N TRP A 243 8.01 -33.30 -10.23
CA TRP A 243 8.75 -34.10 -11.21
C TRP A 243 9.23 -35.46 -10.65
N SER A 244 9.57 -35.56 -9.36
CA SER A 244 9.89 -36.87 -8.76
C SER A 244 8.68 -37.80 -8.71
N ASP A 245 7.50 -37.25 -8.44
CA ASP A 245 6.23 -37.99 -8.38
C ASP A 245 5.79 -38.47 -9.76
N VAL A 246 6.01 -37.66 -10.80
CA VAL A 246 5.72 -38.05 -12.21
C VAL A 246 6.69 -39.12 -12.72
N ILE A 247 7.98 -39.07 -12.33
CA ILE A 247 8.97 -40.09 -12.73
C ILE A 247 8.73 -41.42 -12.00
N THR A 248 8.32 -41.39 -10.73
CA THR A 248 7.97 -42.61 -9.96
C THR A 248 6.65 -43.23 -10.43
N MET A 249 5.64 -42.43 -10.78
CA MET A 249 4.40 -42.92 -11.40
C MET A 249 4.63 -43.61 -12.76
N MET A 250 5.65 -43.21 -13.53
CA MET A 250 6.01 -43.90 -14.78
C MET A 250 6.82 -45.19 -14.57
N GLN A 251 7.42 -45.41 -13.39
CA GLN A 251 8.31 -46.54 -13.12
C GLN A 251 7.69 -47.67 -12.29
N MET A 252 6.60 -47.41 -11.55
CA MET A 252 5.98 -48.41 -10.67
C MET A 252 4.57 -48.75 -11.14
N GLY A 253 4.48 -49.84 -11.92
CA GLY A 253 3.23 -50.50 -12.26
C GLY A 253 2.75 -51.49 -11.19
N ASP A 254 2.98 -51.23 -9.90
CA ASP A 254 2.30 -51.97 -8.85
C ASP A 254 2.23 -51.20 -7.53
N ILE A 255 1.06 -51.30 -6.92
CA ILE A 255 0.64 -50.69 -5.66
C ILE A 255 1.01 -51.70 -4.58
N ASP A 256 2.00 -51.40 -3.73
CA ASP A 256 2.06 -51.84 -2.33
C ASP A 256 3.46 -51.62 -1.74
N SER A 257 3.69 -50.40 -1.24
CA SER A 257 4.46 -50.12 -0.01
C SER A 257 4.65 -48.60 0.10
N PHE A 258 3.53 -47.90 0.25
CA PHE A 258 3.53 -46.53 0.73
C PHE A 258 3.84 -46.55 2.23
N SER A 259 5.10 -46.83 2.58
CA SER A 259 5.65 -46.56 3.90
C SER A 259 5.72 -45.05 4.09
N SER A 260 4.54 -44.53 4.42
CA SER A 260 4.28 -43.45 5.35
C SER A 260 5.54 -42.80 5.95
N LEU A 261 5.60 -41.47 5.77
CA LEU A 261 6.23 -40.49 6.67
C LEU A 261 7.64 -39.94 6.39
N VAL A 262 8.09 -39.82 5.13
CA VAL A 262 9.22 -38.90 4.80
C VAL A 262 9.02 -38.05 3.53
N PRO A 263 7.84 -37.42 3.29
CA PRO A 263 7.84 -36.16 2.51
C PRO A 263 7.27 -34.94 3.25
N SER A 264 6.68 -35.08 4.45
CA SER A 264 5.98 -33.98 5.13
C SER A 264 6.89 -33.01 5.88
N LEU A 265 8.10 -33.42 6.27
CA LEU A 265 9.07 -32.55 6.96
C LEU A 265 9.97 -31.78 5.98
N GLY A 266 10.36 -32.36 4.84
CA GLY A 266 11.19 -31.68 3.84
C GLY A 266 10.46 -30.54 3.14
N THR A 267 9.21 -30.77 2.74
CA THR A 267 8.34 -29.74 2.14
C THR A 267 7.92 -28.68 3.15
N ALA A 268 7.59 -29.06 4.39
CA ALA A 268 7.29 -28.12 5.47
C ALA A 268 8.52 -27.27 5.84
N ALA A 269 9.71 -27.87 6.01
CA ALA A 269 10.95 -27.15 6.31
C ALA A 269 11.37 -26.21 5.18
N LEU A 270 11.25 -26.62 3.92
CA LEU A 270 11.54 -25.77 2.75
C LEU A 270 10.52 -24.63 2.59
N SER A 271 9.24 -24.88 2.89
CA SER A 271 8.21 -23.82 2.94
C SER A 271 8.45 -22.84 4.10
N LEU A 272 8.96 -23.32 5.24
CA LEU A 272 9.36 -22.50 6.38
C LEU A 272 10.59 -21.64 6.04
N VAL A 273 11.61 -22.21 5.39
CA VAL A 273 12.77 -21.47 4.88
C VAL A 273 12.34 -20.43 3.84
N GLY A 274 11.41 -20.77 2.96
CA GLY A 274 10.79 -19.85 2.01
C GLY A 274 10.08 -18.68 2.71
N LEU A 275 9.23 -18.97 3.71
CA LEU A 275 8.54 -17.95 4.52
C LEU A 275 9.53 -17.09 5.33
N VAL A 276 10.59 -17.68 5.88
CA VAL A 276 11.64 -16.99 6.64
C VAL A 276 12.48 -16.08 5.72
N LEU A 277 12.73 -16.46 4.47
CA LEU A 277 13.42 -15.61 3.49
C LEU A 277 12.50 -14.56 2.87
N MET A 278 11.20 -14.85 2.75
CA MET A 278 10.19 -13.88 2.31
C MET A 278 10.10 -12.71 3.29
N PHE A 279 10.20 -12.94 4.60
CA PHE A 279 10.02 -11.87 5.59
C PHE A 279 11.06 -10.72 5.44
N PRO A 280 12.38 -10.96 5.37
CA PRO A 280 13.37 -9.93 5.03
C PRO A 280 13.15 -9.31 3.65
N ALA A 281 12.73 -10.09 2.64
CA ALA A 281 12.44 -9.57 1.31
C ALA A 281 11.24 -8.62 1.31
N TRP A 282 10.20 -8.92 2.09
CA TRP A 282 9.06 -8.04 2.33
C TRP A 282 9.47 -6.78 3.08
N LEU A 283 10.26 -6.89 4.14
CA LEU A 283 10.78 -5.73 4.87
C LEU A 283 11.64 -4.84 3.96
N TRP A 284 12.46 -5.44 3.11
CA TRP A 284 13.28 -4.72 2.12
C TRP A 284 12.41 -4.01 1.10
N LEU A 285 11.43 -4.70 0.52
CA LEU A 285 10.49 -4.12 -0.44
C LEU A 285 9.75 -2.95 0.19
N ILE A 286 9.21 -3.12 1.40
CA ILE A 286 8.52 -2.05 2.13
C ILE A 286 9.47 -0.88 2.39
N TYR A 287 10.69 -1.15 2.85
CA TYR A 287 11.68 -0.12 3.13
C TYR A 287 12.02 0.71 1.88
N LYS A 288 12.42 0.04 0.80
CA LYS A 288 12.86 0.70 -0.45
C LYS A 288 11.72 1.34 -1.22
N SER A 289 10.58 0.65 -1.38
CA SER A 289 9.42 1.19 -2.10
C SER A 289 8.88 2.46 -1.43
N THR A 290 8.85 2.50 -0.10
CA THR A 290 8.42 3.69 0.66
C THR A 290 9.29 4.90 0.35
N ILE A 291 10.61 4.73 0.24
CA ILE A 291 11.53 5.83 -0.07
C ILE A 291 11.35 6.24 -1.53
N TRP A 292 11.47 5.29 -2.44
CA TRP A 292 11.61 5.60 -3.86
C TRP A 292 10.28 6.00 -4.53
N ASN A 293 9.16 5.38 -4.16
CA ASN A 293 7.86 5.72 -4.75
C ASN A 293 7.40 7.13 -4.34
N ASN A 294 7.79 7.60 -3.14
CA ASN A 294 7.36 8.89 -2.62
C ASN A 294 8.29 10.05 -2.99
N LEU A 295 9.60 9.80 -3.14
CA LEU A 295 10.57 10.90 -3.28
C LEU A 295 11.10 11.06 -4.70
N THR A 296 11.15 9.98 -5.48
CA THR A 296 11.92 10.00 -6.74
C THR A 296 11.23 10.79 -7.85
N MET A 297 9.91 10.72 -7.93
CA MET A 297 9.14 11.46 -8.94
C MET A 297 9.16 12.97 -8.71
N PRO A 298 8.87 13.49 -7.49
CA PRO A 298 9.09 14.91 -7.19
C PRO A 298 10.54 15.34 -7.43
N LEU A 299 11.53 14.58 -6.94
CA LEU A 299 12.95 14.90 -7.11
C LEU A 299 13.36 15.04 -8.59
N PHE A 300 12.88 14.14 -9.43
CA PHE A 300 13.12 14.19 -10.87
C PHE A 300 12.54 15.46 -11.50
N VAL A 301 11.33 15.86 -11.12
CA VAL A 301 10.66 17.03 -11.72
C VAL A 301 11.22 18.35 -11.18
N THR A 302 11.51 18.44 -9.89
CA THR A 302 11.96 19.69 -9.25
C THR A 302 13.46 19.92 -9.38
N GLU A 303 14.28 18.88 -9.16
CA GLU A 303 15.75 19.00 -9.11
C GLU A 303 16.44 18.41 -10.35
N LYS A 304 15.68 17.83 -11.29
CA LYS A 304 16.20 17.20 -12.53
C LYS A 304 17.26 16.12 -12.29
N ILE A 305 17.31 15.53 -11.09
CA ILE A 305 18.21 14.43 -10.74
C ILE A 305 17.67 13.13 -11.33
N LYS A 306 18.53 12.32 -11.96
CA LYS A 306 18.14 11.13 -12.73
C LYS A 306 18.90 9.88 -12.30
N GLY A 307 18.36 8.71 -12.64
CA GLY A 307 19.02 7.41 -12.49
C GLY A 307 19.40 7.07 -11.06
N TYR A 308 20.53 6.39 -10.88
CA TYR A 308 21.03 5.97 -9.55
C TYR A 308 21.26 7.14 -8.59
N ASN A 309 21.66 8.30 -9.10
CA ASN A 309 21.86 9.50 -8.26
C ASN A 309 20.54 9.95 -7.62
N ALA A 310 19.41 9.82 -8.31
CA ALA A 310 18.10 10.13 -7.73
C ALA A 310 17.79 9.19 -6.56
N LEU A 311 18.01 7.88 -6.75
CA LEU A 311 17.78 6.87 -5.70
C LEU A 311 18.67 7.12 -4.47
N LYS A 312 19.96 7.41 -4.68
CA LYS A 312 20.92 7.72 -3.61
C LYS A 312 20.53 8.98 -2.83
N THR A 313 20.09 10.02 -3.53
CA THR A 313 19.63 11.26 -2.88
C THR A 313 18.36 11.00 -2.07
N CYS A 314 17.39 10.26 -2.60
CA CYS A 314 16.18 9.86 -1.87
C CYS A 314 16.52 9.09 -0.58
N GLU A 315 17.47 8.14 -0.64
CA GLU A 315 17.94 7.40 0.52
C GLU A 315 18.61 8.28 1.56
N THR A 316 19.38 9.27 1.11
CA THR A 316 20.05 10.23 1.99
C THR A 316 19.01 11.11 2.70
N MET A 317 17.98 11.58 1.99
CA MET A 317 16.88 12.36 2.59
C MET A 317 16.07 11.55 3.61
N ALA A 318 15.87 10.26 3.36
CA ALA A 318 15.10 9.37 4.23
C ALA A 318 15.91 8.77 5.38
N ARG A 319 17.25 8.94 5.40
CA ARG A 319 18.14 8.35 6.41
C ARG A 319 17.74 8.82 7.81
N HIS A 320 17.54 7.88 8.74
CA HIS A 320 17.03 8.12 10.11
C HIS A 320 15.61 8.71 10.21
N ARG A 321 14.92 8.88 9.07
CA ARG A 321 13.59 9.51 8.97
C ARG A 321 12.58 8.62 8.27
N TRP A 322 13.01 7.44 7.82
CA TRP A 322 12.18 6.43 7.16
C TRP A 322 10.89 6.13 7.91
N TRP A 323 10.96 6.02 9.25
CA TRP A 323 9.77 5.76 10.08
C TRP A 323 8.67 6.82 9.88
N GLY A 324 9.04 8.10 9.88
CA GLY A 324 8.08 9.20 9.67
C GLY A 324 7.60 9.29 8.21
N LEU A 325 8.37 8.79 7.26
CA LEU A 325 7.97 8.71 5.84
C LEU A 325 6.97 7.57 5.62
N PHE A 326 7.28 6.40 6.18
CA PHE A 326 6.45 5.20 6.13
C PHE A 326 5.05 5.46 6.68
N TRP A 327 4.94 5.97 7.91
CA TRP A 327 3.63 6.19 8.52
C TRP A 327 2.80 7.26 7.84
N LYS A 328 3.43 8.35 7.37
CA LYS A 328 2.76 9.36 6.55
C LYS A 328 2.15 8.74 5.29
N ASN A 329 2.92 7.88 4.61
CA ASN A 329 2.47 7.20 3.40
C ASN A 329 1.39 6.14 3.66
N GLN A 330 1.48 5.37 4.74
CA GLN A 330 0.44 4.40 5.10
C GLN A 330 -0.88 5.12 5.41
N MET A 331 -0.82 6.17 6.23
CA MET A 331 -2.00 6.92 6.64
C MET A 331 -2.67 7.66 5.50
N SER A 332 -1.89 8.27 4.59
CA SER A 332 -2.45 8.86 3.37
C SER A 332 -3.05 7.79 2.48
N GLY A 333 -2.37 6.66 2.28
CA GLY A 333 -2.89 5.52 1.52
C GLY A 333 -4.22 5.00 2.05
N LEU A 334 -4.39 4.95 3.38
CA LEU A 334 -5.65 4.52 4.01
C LEU A 334 -6.77 5.54 3.87
N ILE A 335 -6.49 6.83 4.07
CA ILE A 335 -7.52 7.87 3.99
C ILE A 335 -7.95 8.08 2.54
N PHE A 336 -6.98 8.17 1.63
CA PHE A 336 -7.24 8.39 0.21
C PHE A 336 -7.70 7.12 -0.48
N GLY A 337 -7.20 5.95 -0.07
CA GLY A 337 -7.69 4.64 -0.49
C GLY A 337 -9.10 4.37 0.04
N GLY A 338 -9.40 4.73 1.29
CA GLY A 338 -10.76 4.67 1.84
C GLY A 338 -11.73 5.57 1.06
N TYR A 339 -11.30 6.79 0.70
CA TYR A 339 -12.06 7.66 -0.18
C TYR A 339 -12.26 7.04 -1.58
N ALA A 340 -11.21 6.45 -2.17
CA ALA A 340 -11.31 5.72 -3.44
C ALA A 340 -12.28 4.55 -3.36
N LEU A 341 -12.28 3.83 -2.24
CA LEU A 341 -13.16 2.69 -1.97
C LEU A 341 -14.62 3.16 -1.87
N MET A 342 -14.89 4.28 -1.19
CA MET A 342 -16.24 4.87 -1.13
C MET A 342 -16.75 5.29 -2.51
N ILE A 343 -15.91 5.91 -3.33
CA ILE A 343 -16.25 6.23 -4.73
C ILE A 343 -16.53 4.92 -5.48
N SER A 344 -15.62 3.94 -5.39
CA SER A 344 -15.75 2.66 -6.06
C SER A 344 -17.03 1.92 -5.66
N LEU A 345 -17.41 1.91 -4.38
CA LEU A 345 -18.67 1.33 -3.92
C LEU A 345 -19.88 2.02 -4.54
N GLY A 346 -19.92 3.36 -4.51
CA GLY A 346 -21.00 4.12 -5.16
C GLY A 346 -21.09 3.84 -6.67
N MET A 347 -19.94 3.71 -7.33
CA MET A 347 -19.85 3.41 -8.76
C MET A 347 -20.20 1.96 -9.08
N ASN A 348 -19.88 1.00 -8.21
CA ASN A 348 -20.28 -0.39 -8.36
C ASN A 348 -21.81 -0.56 -8.25
N VAL A 349 -22.47 0.18 -7.35
CA VAL A 349 -23.94 0.19 -7.27
C VAL A 349 -24.53 0.69 -8.60
N ALA A 350 -24.01 1.79 -9.14
CA ALA A 350 -24.44 2.31 -10.45
C ALA A 350 -24.14 1.31 -11.59
N GLY A 351 -22.98 0.66 -11.57
CA GLY A 351 -22.57 -0.35 -12.54
C GLY A 351 -23.44 -1.61 -12.50
N VAL A 352 -23.86 -2.05 -11.31
CA VAL A 352 -24.80 -3.17 -11.13
C VAL A 352 -26.18 -2.82 -11.69
N ILE A 353 -26.70 -1.61 -11.41
CA ILE A 353 -27.99 -1.14 -11.95
C ILE A 353 -27.93 -1.10 -13.49
N LEU A 354 -26.88 -0.51 -14.05
CA LEU A 354 -26.65 -0.47 -15.51
C LEU A 354 -26.49 -1.88 -16.09
N GLY A 355 -25.75 -2.78 -15.42
CA GLY A 355 -25.59 -4.16 -15.83
C GLY A 355 -26.90 -4.95 -15.84
N MET A 356 -27.78 -4.72 -14.85
CA MET A 356 -29.13 -5.30 -14.83
C MET A 356 -29.99 -4.80 -15.98
N MET A 357 -29.91 -3.50 -16.33
CA MET A 357 -30.61 -2.92 -17.49
C MET A 357 -30.09 -3.51 -18.81
N LEU A 358 -28.77 -3.71 -18.92
CA LEU A 358 -28.09 -4.17 -20.13
C LEU A 358 -28.08 -5.69 -20.31
N LYS A 359 -28.45 -6.47 -19.28
CA LYS A 359 -28.62 -7.93 -19.34
C LYS A 359 -29.62 -8.38 -20.42
N SER A 360 -30.47 -7.47 -20.88
CA SER A 360 -31.38 -7.64 -22.02
C SER A 360 -30.69 -7.73 -23.39
N PHE A 361 -29.39 -7.42 -23.48
CA PHE A 361 -28.59 -7.51 -24.71
C PHE A 361 -27.58 -8.66 -24.64
N ASN A 362 -27.47 -9.46 -25.70
CA ASN A 362 -26.60 -10.64 -25.80
C ASN A 362 -25.08 -10.32 -25.86
N GLN A 363 -24.68 -9.11 -25.44
CA GLN A 363 -23.30 -8.57 -25.41
C GLN A 363 -22.80 -8.30 -23.98
N GLY A 364 -23.47 -8.87 -22.98
CA GLY A 364 -23.24 -8.60 -21.55
C GLY A 364 -21.78 -8.59 -21.07
N PRO A 365 -20.91 -9.56 -21.43
CA PRO A 365 -19.55 -9.63 -20.89
C PRO A 365 -18.62 -8.51 -21.37
N ALA A 366 -18.58 -8.23 -22.68
CA ALA A 366 -17.70 -7.21 -23.26
C ALA A 366 -18.13 -5.80 -22.84
N ILE A 367 -19.44 -5.53 -22.76
CA ILE A 367 -19.97 -4.25 -22.30
C ILE A 367 -19.71 -4.06 -20.79
N ALA A 368 -19.84 -5.12 -19.98
CA ALA A 368 -19.51 -5.06 -18.56
C ALA A 368 -18.02 -4.79 -18.31
N GLU A 369 -17.13 -5.37 -19.12
CA GLU A 369 -15.69 -5.16 -19.03
C GLU A 369 -15.28 -3.74 -19.45
N LEU A 370 -15.90 -3.20 -20.50
CA LEU A 370 -15.72 -1.81 -20.91
C LEU A 370 -16.20 -0.82 -19.84
N LEU A 371 -17.39 -1.04 -19.28
CA LEU A 371 -17.94 -0.23 -18.20
C LEU A 371 -17.09 -0.32 -16.94
N GLY A 372 -16.71 -1.51 -16.50
CA GLY A 372 -15.89 -1.71 -15.29
C GLY A 372 -14.56 -0.98 -15.37
N ASN A 373 -13.88 -1.04 -16.52
CA ASN A 373 -12.63 -0.31 -16.71
C ASN A 373 -12.85 1.21 -16.84
N ALA A 374 -13.89 1.68 -17.53
CA ALA A 374 -14.22 3.11 -17.56
C ALA A 374 -14.48 3.67 -16.15
N LEU A 375 -15.21 2.93 -15.31
CA LEU A 375 -15.47 3.29 -13.91
C LEU A 375 -14.16 3.34 -13.10
N ASN A 376 -13.24 2.39 -13.29
CA ASN A 376 -11.90 2.44 -12.70
C ASN A 376 -11.12 3.69 -13.14
N GLY A 377 -11.24 4.07 -14.41
CA GLY A 377 -10.66 5.30 -14.94
C GLY A 377 -11.18 6.57 -14.26
N VAL A 378 -12.47 6.60 -13.91
CA VAL A 378 -13.08 7.71 -13.14
C VAL A 378 -12.57 7.73 -11.69
N VAL A 379 -12.44 6.57 -11.04
CA VAL A 379 -11.85 6.48 -9.70
C VAL A 379 -10.42 7.03 -9.71
N GLN A 380 -9.61 6.66 -10.72
CA GLN A 380 -8.24 7.17 -10.88
C GLN A 380 -8.23 8.68 -11.20
N MET A 381 -9.15 9.15 -12.06
CA MET A 381 -9.30 10.57 -12.39
C MET A 381 -9.51 11.43 -11.14
N ILE A 382 -10.32 10.95 -10.19
CA ILE A 382 -10.65 11.68 -8.97
C ILE A 382 -9.52 11.54 -7.93
N THR A 383 -8.98 10.35 -7.74
CA THR A 383 -8.09 10.05 -6.60
C THR A 383 -6.61 10.33 -6.88
N MET A 384 -6.15 10.17 -8.12
CA MET A 384 -4.73 10.31 -8.46
C MET A 384 -4.15 11.72 -8.25
N PRO A 385 -4.85 12.83 -8.57
CA PRO A 385 -4.34 14.17 -8.27
C PRO A 385 -4.08 14.39 -6.79
N LEU A 386 -4.92 13.80 -5.94
CA LEU A 386 -4.83 13.93 -4.50
C LEU A 386 -3.61 13.17 -3.95
N LEU A 387 -3.35 11.96 -4.45
CA LEU A 387 -2.13 11.20 -4.15
C LEU A 387 -0.86 11.96 -4.57
N ILE A 388 -0.85 12.49 -5.79
CA ILE A 388 0.31 13.23 -6.33
C ILE A 388 0.58 14.49 -5.52
N MET A 389 -0.46 15.24 -5.15
CA MET A 389 -0.34 16.44 -4.33
C MET A 389 0.20 16.12 -2.94
N PHE A 390 -0.27 15.04 -2.30
CA PHE A 390 0.28 14.57 -1.03
C PHE A 390 1.77 14.24 -1.15
N THR A 391 2.14 13.48 -2.17
CA THR A 391 3.53 13.09 -2.43
C THR A 391 4.44 14.30 -2.64
N LEU A 392 3.98 15.33 -3.37
CA LEU A 392 4.72 16.58 -3.55
C LEU A 392 4.93 17.34 -2.23
N LYS A 393 3.87 17.53 -1.43
CA LYS A 393 3.95 18.21 -0.13
C LYS A 393 4.85 17.45 0.84
N LEU A 394 4.75 16.11 0.85
CA LEU A 394 5.61 15.23 1.63
C LEU A 394 7.08 15.38 1.21
N PHE A 395 7.36 15.38 -0.09
CA PHE A 395 8.71 15.59 -0.62
C PHE A 395 9.31 16.95 -0.20
N ARG A 396 8.60 18.05 -0.46
CA ARG A 396 9.06 19.42 -0.13
C ARG A 396 9.37 19.57 1.35
N THR A 397 8.50 18.99 2.17
CA THR A 397 8.66 18.93 3.62
C THR A 397 9.94 18.20 4.01
N PHE A 398 10.15 16.98 3.49
CA PHE A 398 11.33 16.18 3.79
C PHE A 398 12.62 16.87 3.33
N ARG A 399 12.59 17.52 2.16
CA ARG A 399 13.72 18.27 1.63
C ARG A 399 14.09 19.45 2.53
N ARG A 400 13.13 20.33 2.86
CA ARG A 400 13.33 21.51 3.72
C ARG A 400 13.95 21.17 5.08
N THR A 401 13.64 20.00 5.59
CA THR A 401 14.03 19.55 6.95
C THR A 401 15.23 18.58 6.92
N SER A 402 15.74 18.25 5.73
CA SER A 402 16.95 17.43 5.53
C SER A 402 18.22 18.25 5.39
N GLU A 403 18.08 19.53 5.02
CA GLU A 403 19.10 20.58 5.10
C GLU A 403 19.18 21.10 6.55
#